data_AF-A0A2M7R8A7-F1
#
_entry.id   AF-A0A2M7R8A7-F1
#
_cell.length_a   1.000
_cell.length_b   1.000
_cell.length_c   1.000
_cell.angle_alpha   90.00
_cell.angle_beta   90.00
_cell.angle_gamma   90.00
#
_symmetry.space_group_name_H-M   'P 1'
#
loop_
_entity.id
_entity.type
_entity.pdbx_description
1 polymer ?
#
loop_
_entity_poly.entity_id
_entity_poly.type
_entity_poly.pdbx_seq_one_letter_code
_entity_poly.pdbx_strand_id
1 'polypeptide(L)' 'MKTEELKKKSKTDLEKLLKEKGERLRTLRFGLASGKIKNTREIRETKKDIARILTVIRMMRI' A
#
# COMPACT_ATOMS: atom_id res chain seq x y z
N MET A 1 -5.72 1.12 -6.24
CA MET A 1 -5.31 2.47 -6.69
C MET A 1 -4.95 2.50 -8.18
N LYS A 2 -5.30 3.58 -8.90
CA LYS A 2 -4.80 3.85 -10.27
C LYS A 2 -3.42 4.52 -10.20
N THR A 3 -2.51 4.11 -11.07
CA THR A 3 -1.11 4.55 -11.08
C THR A 3 -0.95 6.04 -11.40
N GLU A 4 -1.92 6.62 -12.12
CA GLU A 4 -1.90 8.02 -12.56
C GLU A 4 -2.08 9.00 -11.40
N GLU A 5 -2.94 8.67 -10.44
CA GLU A 5 -3.16 9.50 -9.24
C GLU A 5 -1.94 9.50 -8.33
N LEU A 6 -1.19 8.38 -8.30
CA LEU A 6 0.06 8.27 -7.55
C LEU A 6 1.17 9.14 -8.17
N LYS A 7 1.21 9.27 -9.49
CA LYS A 7 2.19 10.15 -10.17
C LYS A 7 1.93 11.64 -9.94
N LYS A 8 0.67 12.03 -9.69
CA LYS A 8 0.30 13.44 -9.39
C LYS A 8 0.63 13.86 -7.96
N LYS A 9 0.91 12.92 -7.06
CA LYS A 9 1.26 13.22 -5.66
C LYS A 9 2.76 13.48 -5.51
N SER A 10 3.10 14.34 -4.55
CA SER A 10 4.48 14.62 -4.18
C SER A 10 5.14 13.38 -3.57
N LYS A 11 6.46 13.27 -3.69
CA LYS A 11 7.25 12.17 -3.10
C LYS A 11 6.97 11.99 -1.60
N THR A 12 6.85 13.10 -0.87
CA THR A 12 6.50 13.13 0.56
C THR A 12 5.11 12.55 0.85
N ASP A 13 4.11 12.83 0.02
CA ASP A 13 2.77 12.25 0.16
C ASP A 13 2.74 10.76 -0.16
N LEU A 14 3.55 10.33 -1.15
CA LEU A 14 3.72 8.92 -1.46
C LEU A 14 4.38 8.15 -0.32
N GLU A 15 5.39 8.73 0.34
CA GLU A 15 6.03 8.14 1.52
C GLU A 15 5.07 8.06 2.72
N LYS A 16 4.21 9.07 2.92
CA LYS A 16 3.14 9.03 3.94
C LYS A 16 2.13 7.92 3.65
N LEU A 17 1.65 7.83 2.42
CA LEU A 17 0.73 6.78 1.98
C LEU A 17 1.34 5.38 2.12
N LEU A 18 2.64 5.24 1.84
CA LEU A 18 3.36 3.99 2.02
C LEU A 18 3.34 3.54 3.48
N LYS A 19 3.62 4.45 4.42
CA LYS A 19 3.54 4.16 5.86
C LYS A 19 2.13 3.75 6.29
N GLU A 20 1.13 4.53 5.89
CA GLU A 20 -0.28 4.26 6.25
C GLU A 20 -0.76 2.89 5.71
N LYS A 21 -0.43 2.57 4.45
CA LYS A 21 -0.75 1.27 3.85
C LYS A 21 0.02 0.13 4.50
N GLY A 22 1.26 0.37 4.94
CA GLY A 22 2.07 -0.60 5.68
C GLY A 22 1.49 -0.94 7.05
N GLU A 23 1.04 0.07 7.81
CA GLU A 23 0.34 -0.14 9.08
C GLU A 23 -0.98 -0.88 8.88
N ARG A 24 -1.76 -0.51 7.85
CA ARG A 24 -3.00 -1.19 7.50
C ARG A 24 -2.76 -2.67 7.14
N LEU A 25 -1.69 -2.97 6.40
CA LEU A 25 -1.28 -4.34 6.11
C LEU A 25 -0.92 -5.11 7.39
N ARG A 26 -0.28 -4.44 8.36
CA ARG A 26 0.07 -5.03 9.66
C ARG A 26 -1.19 -5.38 10.46
N THR A 27 -2.15 -4.46 10.55
CA THR A 27 -3.44 -4.69 11.21
C THR A 27 -4.23 -5.82 10.54
N LEU A 28 -4.26 -5.85 9.21
CA LEU A 28 -4.89 -6.95 8.46
C LEU A 28 -4.18 -8.30 8.70
N ARG A 29 -2.84 -8.32 8.81
CA ARG A 29 -2.11 -9.54 9.18
C ARG A 29 -2.41 -10.01 10.59
N PHE A 30 -2.53 -9.08 11.55
CA PHE A 30 -2.89 -9.42 12.93
C PHE A 30 -4.31 -9.99 13.02
N GLY A 31 -5.28 -9.39 12.34
CA GLY A 31 -6.64 -9.95 12.31
C GLY A 31 -6.71 -11.30 11.58
N LEU A 32 -5.85 -11.53 10.58
CA LEU A 32 -5.75 -12.81 9.88
C LEU A 32 -5.23 -13.89 10.83
N ALA A 33 -4.18 -13.57 11.60
CA ALA A 33 -3.64 -14.48 12.62
C ALA A 33 -4.68 -14.80 13.70
N SER A 34 -5.57 -13.86 14.03
CA SER A 34 -6.69 -14.09 14.95
C SER A 34 -7.82 -14.95 14.35
N GLY A 35 -7.73 -15.37 13.09
CA GLY A 35 -8.70 -16.28 12.44
C GLY A 35 -10.06 -15.66 12.10
N LYS A 36 -10.23 -14.35 12.33
CA LYS A 36 -11.52 -13.65 12.13
C LYS A 36 -11.65 -12.97 10.76
N ILE A 37 -10.63 -13.01 9.92
CA ILE A 37 -10.66 -12.34 8.61
C ILE A 37 -11.16 -13.27 7.52
N LYS A 38 -12.34 -12.96 6.98
CA LYS A 38 -12.89 -13.57 5.75
C LYS A 38 -12.25 -13.00 4.47
N ASN A 39 -11.71 -11.78 4.52
CA ASN A 39 -11.19 -11.06 3.34
C ASN A 39 -9.67 -11.09 3.22
N THR A 40 -9.11 -12.24 2.84
CA THR A 40 -7.70 -12.35 2.41
C THR A 40 -7.39 -11.53 1.15
N ARG A 41 -8.42 -11.18 0.37
CA ARG A 41 -8.31 -10.37 -0.84
C ARG A 41 -7.78 -8.95 -0.56
N GLU A 42 -8.22 -8.32 0.53
CA GLU A 42 -7.77 -6.97 0.91
C GLU A 42 -6.27 -6.92 1.23
N ILE A 43 -5.71 -7.99 1.80
CA ILE A 43 -4.26 -8.11 2.03
C ILE A 43 -3.51 -8.09 0.70
N ARG A 44 -4.00 -8.85 -0.29
CA ARG A 44 -3.39 -8.93 -1.62
C ARG A 44 -3.48 -7.59 -2.36
N GLU A 45 -4.62 -6.91 -2.27
CA GLU A 45 -4.82 -5.58 -2.86
C GLU A 45 -3.93 -4.52 -2.18
N THR A 46 -3.85 -4.52 -0.85
CA THR A 46 -2.98 -3.60 -0.10
C THR A 46 -1.51 -3.80 -0.45
N LYS A 47 -1.05 -5.05 -0.60
CA LYS A 47 0.32 -5.36 -1.09
C LYS A 47 0.56 -4.82 -2.50
N LYS A 48 -0.41 -4.98 -3.41
CA LYS A 48 -0.30 -4.46 -4.78
C LYS A 48 -0.23 -2.92 -4.80
N ASP A 49 -1.03 -2.26 -3.96
CA ASP A 49 -0.99 -0.80 -3.85
C ASP A 49 0.37 -0.32 -3.31
N ILE A 50 0.93 -0.98 -2.28
CA ILE A 50 2.29 -0.69 -1.78
C ILE A 50 3.34 -0.82 -2.89
N ALA A 51 3.30 -1.92 -3.66
CA ALA A 51 4.25 -2.15 -4.75
C ALA A 51 4.15 -1.07 -5.84
N ARG A 52 2.93 -0.61 -6.17
CA ARG A 52 2.70 0.49 -7.12
C ARG A 52 3.29 1.80 -6.61
N ILE A 53 3.08 2.13 -5.34
CA ILE A 53 3.65 3.35 -4.71
C ILE A 53 5.18 3.32 -4.79
N LEU A 54 5.82 2.21 -4.40
CA LEU A 54 7.27 2.04 -4.47
C LEU A 54 7.79 2.17 -5.91
N THR A 55 7.06 1.62 -6.88
CA THR A 55 7.43 1.71 -8.30
C THR A 55 7.40 3.15 -8.79
N VAL A 56 6.37 3.93 -8.43
CA VAL A 56 6.26 5.35 -8.78
C VAL A 56 7.38 6.17 -8.13
N ILE A 57 7.66 5.95 -6.85
CA ILE A 57 8.78 6.62 -6.15
C ILE A 57 10.11 6.31 -6.85
N ARG A 58 10.32 5.07 -7.27
CA ARG A 58 11.54 4.66 -8.00
C ARG A 58 11.62 5.32 -9.37
N MET A 59 10.50 5.42 -10.09
CA MET A 59 10.43 6.06 -11.41
C MET A 59 10.68 7.57 -11.33
N MET A 60 10.32 8.23 -10.23
CA MET A 60 10.60 9.65 -9.97
C MET A 60 12.07 9.96 -9.64
N ARG A 61 12.87 8.94 -9.32
CA ARG A 61 14.27 9.09 -8.90
C ARG A 61 15.27 8.90 -10.07
N ILE A 62 14.77 8.45 -11.23
CA ILE A 62 15.52 8.30 -12.49
C ILE A 62 15.26 9.54 -13.33
#